data_AF-A0A920UDK5-F1
#
_entry.id   AF-A0A920UDK5-F1
#
_cell.length_a   1.000
_cell.length_b   1.000
_cell.length_c   1.000
_cell.angle_alpha   90.00
_cell.angle_beta   90.00
_cell.angle_gamma   90.00
#
_symmetry.space_group_name_H-M   'P 1'
#
loop_
_entity.id
_entity.type
_entity.pdbx_description
1 polymer ?
#
loop_
_entity_poly.entity_id
_entity_poly.type
_entity_poly.pdbx_seq_one_letter_code
_entity_poly.pdbx_strand_id
1 'polypeptide(L)' 'MAMGPFIKKMILKIIDMHEILRRISKKYSVQPVSADSDSTALRYWVPGGFFGIIPNKSAPFFSTCSRLRLTSEDSL' A
#
# COMPACT_ATOMS: atom_id res chain seq x y z
N MET A 1 28.01 7.90 32.55
CA MET A 1 27.37 6.61 32.21
C MET A 1 26.47 6.84 31.01
N ALA A 2 26.95 6.52 29.80
CA ALA A 2 26.19 6.74 28.57
C ALA A 2 25.35 5.50 28.27
N MET A 3 24.02 5.65 28.27
CA MET A 3 23.10 4.65 27.75
C MET A 3 22.51 5.21 26.47
N GLY A 4 22.98 4.70 25.33
CA GLY A 4 22.43 5.01 24.02
C GLY A 4 21.05 4.39 23.83
N PRO A 5 20.20 4.94 22.93
CA PRO A 5 18.94 4.29 22.61
C PRO A 5 19.22 3.08 21.71
N PHE A 6 18.90 1.89 22.24
CA PHE A 6 18.73 0.67 21.45
C PHE A 6 17.57 0.87 20.48
N ILE A 7 17.87 1.30 19.25
CA ILE A 7 16.93 1.20 18.14
C ILE A 7 16.80 -0.29 17.83
N LYS A 8 15.84 -0.94 18.50
CA LYS A 8 15.41 -2.30 18.21
C LYS A 8 15.07 -2.32 16.72
N LYS A 9 15.89 -3.00 15.92
CA LYS A 9 15.73 -3.17 14.47
C LYS A 9 14.32 -3.65 14.18
N MET A 10 13.40 -2.74 13.91
CA MET A 10 12.05 -3.06 13.48
C MET A 10 12.19 -3.65 12.09
N ILE A 11 12.19 -4.97 12.00
CA ILE A 11 12.08 -5.65 10.72
C ILE A 11 10.70 -5.28 10.19
N LEU A 12 10.66 -4.23 9.37
CA LEU A 12 9.49 -3.88 8.58
C LEU A 12 9.27 -5.07 7.63
N LYS A 13 8.35 -5.97 7.99
CA LYS A 13 7.96 -7.07 7.13
C LYS A 13 7.17 -6.49 5.96
N ILE A 14 7.84 -6.36 4.82
CA ILE A 14 7.22 -5.94 3.57
C ILE A 14 6.50 -7.16 2.98
N ILE A 15 5.23 -7.01 2.67
CA ILE A 15 4.46 -7.97 1.89
C ILE A 15 4.09 -7.25 0.60
N ASP A 16 4.58 -7.74 -0.53
CA ASP A 16 4.29 -7.14 -1.82
C ASP A 16 2.89 -7.55 -2.33
N MET A 17 2.42 -6.86 -3.37
CA MET A 17 1.10 -7.08 -3.95
C MET A 17 0.89 -8.53 -4.40
N HIS A 18 1.89 -9.16 -5.03
CA HIS A 18 1.77 -10.52 -5.53
C HIS A 18 1.63 -11.51 -4.37
N GLU A 19 2.33 -11.31 -3.27
CA GLU A 19 2.14 -12.15 -2.09
C GLU A 19 0.77 -11.96 -1.43
N ILE A 20 0.26 -10.72 -1.36
CA ILE A 20 -1.11 -10.44 -0.90
C ILE A 20 -2.12 -11.21 -1.77
N LEU A 21 -2.04 -11.05 -3.09
CA LEU A 21 -2.91 -11.72 -4.04
C LEU A 21 -2.80 -13.24 -3.90
N ARG A 22 -1.58 -13.80 -3.83
CA ARG A 22 -1.36 -15.24 -3.65
C ARG A 22 -2.04 -15.77 -2.38
N ARG A 23 -2.02 -15.01 -1.29
CA ARG A 23 -2.66 -15.42 -0.03
C ARG A 23 -4.19 -15.36 -0.11
N ILE A 24 -4.76 -14.36 -0.79
CA ILE A 24 -6.20 -14.23 -0.99
C ILE A 24 -6.71 -15.31 -1.96
N SER A 25 -5.97 -15.57 -3.04
CA SER A 25 -6.29 -16.60 -4.04
C SER A 25 -6.35 -18.02 -3.48
N LYS A 26 -5.75 -18.28 -2.31
CA LYS A 26 -5.91 -19.57 -1.61
C LYS A 26 -7.32 -19.79 -1.07
N LYS A 27 -8.10 -18.73 -0.86
CA LYS A 27 -9.44 -18.77 -0.24
C LYS A 27 -10.55 -18.29 -1.17
N TYR A 28 -10.24 -17.38 -2.10
CA TYR A 28 -11.23 -16.72 -2.96
C TYR A 28 -10.76 -16.66 -4.41
N SER A 29 -11.71 -16.70 -5.35
CA SER A 29 -11.43 -16.35 -6.75
C SER A 29 -11.26 -14.83 -6.84
N VAL A 30 -10.07 -14.37 -7.23
CA VAL A 30 -9.74 -12.95 -7.32
C VAL A 30 -9.79 -12.51 -8.78
N GLN A 31 -10.54 -11.45 -9.07
CA GLN A 31 -10.63 -10.86 -10.40
C GLN A 31 -10.18 -9.39 -10.35
N PRO A 32 -9.24 -8.94 -11.20
CA PRO A 32 -8.93 -7.52 -11.32
C PRO A 32 -10.13 -6.77 -11.91
N VAL A 33 -10.37 -5.54 -11.44
CA VAL A 33 -11.48 -4.69 -11.89
C VAL A 33 -10.92 -3.32 -12.24
N SER A 34 -11.50 -2.68 -13.25
CA SER A 34 -11.16 -1.30 -13.60
C SER A 34 -11.34 -0.38 -12.40
N ALA A 35 -10.35 0.47 -12.16
CA ALA A 35 -10.42 1.56 -11.21
C ALA A 35 -10.37 2.89 -11.99
N ASP A 36 -10.86 3.97 -11.39
CA ASP A 36 -10.75 5.30 -11.97
C ASP A 36 -9.28 5.66 -12.21
N SER A 37 -9.01 6.49 -13.22
CA SER A 37 -7.63 6.87 -13.61
C SER A 37 -6.84 7.51 -12.47
N ASP A 38 -7.51 8.21 -11.56
CA ASP A 38 -6.93 8.87 -10.39
C ASP A 38 -6.91 7.97 -9.14
N SER A 39 -7.41 6.73 -9.25
CA SER A 39 -7.41 5.79 -8.13
C SER A 39 -6.00 5.34 -7.81
N THR A 40 -5.54 5.68 -6.61
CA THR A 40 -4.28 5.18 -6.05
C THR A 40 -4.31 3.66 -5.80
N ALA A 41 -5.49 3.11 -5.51
CA ALA A 41 -5.64 1.69 -5.22
C ALA A 41 -6.00 0.91 -6.49
N LEU A 42 -5.31 -0.22 -6.70
CA LEU A 42 -5.73 -1.24 -7.65
C LEU A 42 -6.92 -2.00 -7.09
N ARG A 43 -7.97 -2.15 -7.88
CA ARG A 43 -9.25 -2.71 -7.42
C ARG A 43 -9.40 -4.15 -7.86
N TYR A 44 -9.88 -4.99 -6.95
CA TYR A 44 -10.13 -6.40 -7.17
C TYR A 44 -11.51 -6.78 -6.63
N TRP A 45 -12.10 -7.80 -7.24
CA TRP A 45 -13.35 -8.42 -6.79
C TRP A 45 -13.09 -9.84 -6.31
N VAL A 46 -13.82 -10.24 -5.28
CA VAL A 46 -13.93 -11.61 -4.77
C VAL A 46 -15.41 -11.93 -4.52
N PRO A 47 -15.81 -13.20 -4.44
CA PRO A 47 -17.15 -13.56 -3.99
C PRO A 47 -17.46 -12.87 -2.65
N GLY A 48 -18.42 -11.95 -2.66
CA GLY A 48 -18.83 -11.17 -1.49
C GLY A 48 -18.43 -9.68 -1.49
N GLY A 49 -17.60 -9.20 -2.43
CA GLY A 49 -17.35 -7.76 -2.55
C GLY A 49 -16.05 -7.36 -3.24
N PHE A 50 -15.71 -6.07 -3.09
CA PHE A 50 -14.50 -5.46 -3.65
C PHE A 50 -13.48 -5.15 -2.56
N PHE A 51 -12.20 -5.23 -2.92
CA PHE A 51 -11.11 -4.74 -2.11
C PHE A 51 -10.08 -4.01 -2.97
N GLY A 52 -9.27 -3.17 -2.33
CA GLY A 52 -8.19 -2.42 -2.98
C GLY A 52 -6.82 -2.80 -2.44
N ILE A 53 -5.80 -2.81 -3.28
CA ILE A 53 -4.39 -2.87 -2.87
C ILE A 53 -3.71 -1.57 -3.32
N ILE A 54 -2.94 -0.95 -2.42
CA ILE A 54 -2.07 0.19 -2.74
C ILE A 54 -0.62 -0.32 -2.83
N PRO A 55 -0.11 -0.57 -4.05
CA PRO A 55 1.21 -1.15 -4.25
C PRO A 55 2.32 -0.09 -4.20
N ASN A 56 2.73 0.34 -3.00
CA ASN A 56 3.76 1.38 -2.80
C ASN A 56 5.10 1.13 -3.51
N LYS A 57 5.45 -0.13 -3.82
CA LYS A 57 6.69 -0.49 -4.53
C LYS A 57 6.46 -1.11 -5.91
N SER A 58 5.45 -1.97 -6.04
CA SER A 58 5.23 -2.75 -7.26
C SER A 58 4.52 -1.97 -8.38
N ALA A 59 3.75 -0.93 -8.06
CA ALA A 59 3.17 -0.02 -9.04
C ALA A 59 3.06 1.40 -8.43
N PRO A 60 4.13 2.21 -8.51
CA PRO A 60 4.15 3.53 -7.90
C PRO A 60 3.19 4.50 -8.60
N PHE A 61 2.56 5.37 -7.81
CA PHE A 61 1.53 6.33 -8.24
C PHE A 61 2.03 7.79 -8.21
N PHE A 62 3.35 8.00 -8.16
CA PHE A 62 3.93 9.34 -8.04
C PHE A 62 3.64 10.23 -9.26
N SER A 63 3.50 9.65 -10.45
CA SER A 63 3.20 10.40 -11.69
C SER A 63 1.78 11.00 -11.73
N THR A 64 0.86 10.49 -10.91
CA THR A 64 -0.53 10.96 -10.81
C THR A 64 -0.84 11.63 -9.46
N CYS A 65 0.18 11.87 -8.63
CA CYS A 65 -0.02 12.43 -7.31
C CYS A 65 -0.25 13.94 -7.36
N SER A 66 -1.46 14.39 -6.98
CA SER A 66 -1.84 15.80 -6.85
C SER A 66 -1.86 16.31 -5.40
N ARG A 67 -1.38 15.50 -4.44
CA ARG A 67 -1.46 15.80 -3.00
C ARG A 67 -0.35 16.77 -2.55
N LEU A 68 -0.75 17.96 -2.11
CA LEU A 68 0.10 18.89 -1.37
C LEU A 68 -0.02 18.60 0.14
N ARG A 69 1.08 18.69 0.89
CA ARG A 69 1.09 18.51 2.34
C ARG A 69 1.64 19.77 3.00
N LEU A 70 0.88 20.36 3.93
CA LEU A 70 1.37 21.37 4.87
C LEU A 70 1.76 20.68 6.17
N THR A 71 2.93 21.00 6.72
CA THR A 71 3.36 20.51 8.04
C THR A 71 2.98 21.48 9.14
N SER A 72 2.93 20.99 10.39
CA SER A 72 2.56 21.79 11.56
C SER A 72 3.60 22.85 11.94
N GLU A 73 4.84 22.68 11.50
CA GLU A 73 5.82 23.76 11.48
C GLU A 73 5.67 24.46 10.13
N ASP A 74 5.60 25.79 10.12
CA ASP A 74 5.43 26.70 8.95
C ASP A 74 6.51 26.50 7.88
N SER A 75 6.52 25.33 7.28
CA SER A 75 7.39 24.91 6.18
C SER A 75 6.50 24.17 5.18
N LEU A 76 6.52 24.69 3.96
CA LEU A 76 5.98 24.05 2.76
C LEU A 76 6.97 23.00 2.27
#